data_AF-A0A139D1A1-F1
#
_entry.id   AF-A0A139D1A1-F1
#
_cell.length_a   1.000
_cell.length_b   1.000
_cell.length_c   1.000
_cell.angle_alpha   90.00
_cell.angle_beta   90.00
_cell.angle_gamma   90.00
#
_symmetry.space_group_name_H-M   'P 1'
#
loop_
_entity.id
_entity.type
_entity.pdbx_description
1 polymer ?
#
loop_
_entity_poly.entity_id
_entity_poly.type
_entity_poly.pdbx_seq_one_letter_code
_entity_poly.pdbx_strand_id
1 'polypeptide(L)'
;LRVKVRLIIYDKESSNKAIKDIKEQEVYMGEMPLMTENGTFVINGTERVIVSQLHRSPGVFFDHDKGKTHSSGKLLYSARVIPYRGSWLDFEFDPKDSVFVRIDRRRKLPASILLRGLGYTSEQMLDMFFDTTKFSLGTEKCKLELVPSRLRGDIATFDIKDQDGNVIVEEGRRVTARHIKQLEKAGITELEVPTEYLYGRVLAKDMIDQSTGEVLVECNTELTEEIVQNILDAGVTEIETLYTNDLDCGPFMSDTLRIDPTRTPLEALVEIYRMMRPGEPPTKESAENLFNNLFFSDERYDLSSVGRMKLNRRLGREESTGEGTLTHEDIIDVLKTLIGIRNGQGQVDDIDNLGNRRI
;
A
#
# COMPACT_ATOMS: atom_id res chain seq x y z
N LEU A 1 22.80 39.84 -8.90
CA LEU A 1 22.20 39.43 -7.62
C LEU A 1 23.22 39.66 -6.50
N ARG A 2 22.90 40.54 -5.55
CA ARG A 2 23.66 40.69 -4.30
C ARG A 2 22.73 40.32 -3.15
N VAL A 3 23.22 39.50 -2.23
CA VAL A 3 22.43 39.00 -1.10
C VAL A 3 23.13 39.41 0.18
N LYS A 4 22.38 40.02 1.09
CA LYS A 4 22.87 40.35 2.43
C LYS A 4 22.85 39.07 3.28
N VAL A 5 24.03 38.60 3.66
CA VAL A 5 24.19 37.39 4.47
C VAL A 5 24.76 37.75 5.84
N ARG A 6 24.40 36.95 6.85
CA ARG A 6 24.88 37.11 8.23
C ARG A 6 25.50 35.81 8.71
N LEU A 7 26.77 35.87 9.12
CA LEU A 7 27.47 34.79 9.80
C LEU A 7 27.45 35.05 11.30
N ILE A 8 26.83 34.16 12.06
CA ILE A 8 26.78 34.20 13.53
C ILE A 8 27.76 33.15 14.06
N ILE A 9 28.74 33.56 14.85
CA ILE A 9 29.71 32.68 15.48
C ILE A 9 29.30 32.51 16.94
N TYR A 10 29.08 31.26 17.35
CA TYR A 10 28.74 30.92 18.73
C TYR A 10 29.99 30.58 19.55
N ASP A 11 29.96 30.90 20.83
CA ASP A 11 31.02 30.51 21.76
C ASP A 11 30.94 29.01 22.09
N LYS A 12 32.07 28.32 22.02
CA LYS A 12 32.17 26.88 22.31
C LYS A 12 32.16 26.58 23.80
N GLU A 13 32.58 27.53 24.64
CA GLU A 13 32.68 27.34 26.09
C GLU A 13 31.38 27.68 26.83
N SER A 14 30.41 28.28 26.12
CA SER A 14 29.11 28.64 26.68
C SER A 14 28.06 27.55 26.42
N SER A 15 27.47 27.04 27.50
CA SER A 15 26.37 26.06 27.45
C SER A 15 25.09 26.61 26.79
N ASN A 16 24.92 27.94 26.74
CA ASN A 16 23.71 28.60 26.23
C ASN A 16 23.82 29.08 24.77
N LYS A 17 24.80 28.57 23.98
CA LYS A 17 25.08 29.09 22.62
C LYS A 17 25.19 30.62 22.61
N ALA A 18 25.94 31.20 23.55
CA ALA A 18 26.15 32.64 23.57
C ALA A 18 26.81 33.10 22.25
N ILE A 19 26.30 34.21 21.69
CA ILE A 19 26.84 34.75 20.44
C ILE A 19 28.19 35.42 20.74
N LYS A 20 29.24 34.94 20.07
CA LYS A 20 30.60 35.46 20.19
C LYS A 20 30.85 36.62 19.22
N ASP A 21 30.38 36.48 17.99
CA ASP A 21 30.58 37.48 16.94
C ASP A 21 29.48 37.39 15.88
N ILE A 22 29.18 38.52 15.23
CA ILE A 22 28.24 38.60 14.12
C ILE A 22 28.90 39.40 13.01
N LYS A 23 29.03 38.77 11.84
CA LYS A 23 29.52 39.43 10.63
C LYS A 23 28.41 39.48 9.59
N GLU A 24 28.08 40.67 9.12
CA GLU A 24 27.06 40.88 8.09
C GLU A 24 27.69 41.54 6.87
N GLN A 25 27.45 40.98 5.68
CA GLN A 25 28.04 41.47 4.45
C GLN A 25 27.09 41.22 3.27
N GLU A 26 27.09 42.13 2.29
CA GLU A 26 26.52 41.86 0.99
C GLU A 26 27.50 41.05 0.14
N VAL A 27 27.07 39.85 -0.27
CA VAL A 27 27.84 38.97 -1.13
C VAL A 27 27.23 38.95 -2.52
N TYR A 28 28.09 39.08 -3.53
CA TYR A 28 27.70 38.96 -4.92
C TYR A 28 27.53 37.49 -5.30
N MET A 29 26.35 37.13 -5.82
CA MET A 29 25.95 35.75 -6.16
C MET A 29 25.83 35.51 -7.67
N GLY A 30 26.37 36.42 -8.50
CA GLY A 30 26.27 36.35 -9.96
C GLY A 30 25.22 37.29 -10.56
N GLU A 31 25.16 37.34 -11.90
CA GLU A 31 24.16 38.09 -12.66
C GLU A 31 23.00 37.16 -13.06
N MET A 32 21.77 37.67 -13.00
CA MET A 32 20.60 36.97 -13.54
C MET A 32 20.16 37.68 -14.82
N PRO A 33 20.00 36.95 -15.94
CA PRO A 33 19.45 37.53 -17.16
C PRO A 33 18.07 38.14 -16.89
N LEU A 34 17.87 39.38 -17.35
CA LEU A 34 16.58 40.05 -17.28
C LEU A 34 15.79 39.82 -18.56
N MET A 35 14.48 39.68 -18.41
CA MET A 35 13.56 39.57 -19.52
C MET A 35 13.37 40.96 -20.17
N THR A 36 13.36 41.00 -21.50
CA THR A 36 13.03 42.21 -22.27
C THR A 36 11.53 42.50 -22.21
N GLU A 37 11.11 43.68 -22.66
CA GLU A 37 9.69 44.05 -22.76
C GLU A 37 8.89 43.13 -23.70
N ASN A 38 9.58 42.45 -24.61
CA ASN A 38 8.98 41.50 -25.57
C ASN A 38 8.93 40.06 -25.05
N GLY A 39 9.36 39.79 -23.81
CA GLY A 39 9.38 38.44 -23.25
C GLY A 39 10.57 37.57 -23.70
N THR A 40 11.62 38.18 -24.25
CA THR A 40 12.84 37.49 -24.70
C THR A 40 13.99 37.69 -23.70
N PHE A 41 15.07 36.92 -23.84
CA PHE A 41 16.32 37.05 -23.09
C PHE A 41 17.50 37.17 -24.05
N VAL A 42 18.46 38.05 -23.77
CA VAL A 42 19.69 38.16 -24.56
C VAL A 42 20.76 37.29 -23.93
N ILE A 43 21.11 36.18 -24.59
CA ILE A 43 22.14 35.23 -24.13
C ILE A 43 23.26 35.22 -25.16
N ASN A 44 24.46 35.67 -24.75
CA ASN A 44 25.63 35.78 -25.62
C ASN A 44 25.34 36.58 -26.91
N GLY A 45 24.62 37.70 -26.79
CA GLY A 45 24.28 38.59 -27.91
C GLY A 45 23.17 38.09 -28.84
N THR A 46 22.56 36.94 -28.55
CA THR A 46 21.43 36.40 -29.33
C THR A 46 20.15 36.42 -28.50
N GLU A 47 19.03 36.85 -29.10
CA GLU A 47 17.72 36.75 -28.45
C GLU A 47 17.26 35.29 -28.37
N ARG A 48 16.74 34.92 -27.19
CA ARG A 48 16.18 33.60 -26.91
C ARG A 48 14.83 33.73 -26.21
N VAL A 49 13.97 32.75 -26.44
CA VAL A 49 12.68 32.60 -25.75
C VAL A 49 12.73 31.34 -24.90
N ILE A 50 12.17 31.41 -23.70
CA ILE A 50 11.94 30.24 -22.85
C ILE A 50 10.54 29.72 -23.13
N VAL A 51 10.45 28.49 -23.65
CA VAL A 51 9.18 27.85 -23.94
C VAL A 51 8.63 27.22 -22.66
N SER A 52 7.38 27.53 -22.33
CA SER A 52 6.67 26.91 -21.20
C SER A 52 6.55 25.40 -21.42
N GLN A 53 6.85 24.61 -20.39
CA GLN A 53 6.90 23.16 -20.52
C GLN A 53 5.65 22.53 -19.91
N LEU A 54 4.95 21.70 -20.70
CA LEU A 54 3.82 20.93 -20.20
C LEU A 54 4.30 19.62 -19.56
N HIS A 55 4.32 19.57 -18.24
CA HIS A 55 4.71 18.38 -17.45
C HIS A 55 3.53 17.73 -16.75
N ARG A 56 3.71 16.49 -16.29
CA ARG A 56 2.74 15.88 -15.36
C ARG A 56 2.76 16.66 -14.04
N SER A 57 1.58 16.89 -13.50
CA SER A 57 1.47 17.51 -12.18
C SER A 57 1.94 16.54 -11.11
N PRO A 58 2.47 17.04 -9.98
CA PRO A 58 2.63 16.23 -8.78
C PRO A 58 1.29 15.66 -8.31
N GLY A 59 1.32 14.50 -7.64
CA GLY A 59 0.14 13.79 -7.14
C GLY A 59 0.24 12.28 -7.37
N VAL A 60 -0.88 11.58 -7.18
CA VAL A 60 -1.00 10.14 -7.48
C VAL A 60 -1.84 9.92 -8.73
N PHE A 61 -1.45 8.93 -9.54
CA PHE A 61 -2.14 8.52 -10.76
C PHE A 61 -2.32 7.01 -10.78
N PHE A 62 -3.52 6.55 -11.12
CA PHE A 62 -3.85 5.14 -11.32
C PHE A 62 -4.05 4.86 -12.80
N ASP A 63 -3.45 3.81 -13.33
CA ASP A 63 -3.51 3.48 -14.76
C ASP A 63 -3.46 1.98 -14.99
N HIS A 64 -3.78 1.54 -16.20
CA HIS A 64 -3.54 0.17 -16.65
C HIS A 64 -2.87 0.12 -18.02
N ASP A 65 -2.11 -0.95 -18.27
CA ASP A 65 -1.37 -1.17 -19.52
C ASP A 65 -2.26 -1.36 -20.77
N LYS A 66 -3.58 -1.40 -20.61
CA LYS A 66 -4.59 -1.66 -21.66
C LYS A 66 -4.40 -3.07 -22.27
N GLY A 67 -3.85 -4.00 -21.49
CA GLY A 67 -3.61 -5.39 -21.91
C GLY A 67 -2.45 -5.55 -22.89
N LYS A 68 -1.58 -4.54 -23.02
CA LYS A 68 -0.47 -4.54 -23.98
C LYS A 68 0.78 -5.28 -23.48
N THR A 69 0.96 -5.37 -22.16
CA THR A 69 2.20 -5.89 -21.56
C THR A 69 2.19 -7.41 -21.46
N HIS A 70 1.04 -8.04 -21.23
CA HIS A 70 0.94 -9.49 -21.10
C HIS A 70 0.13 -10.10 -22.26
N SER A 71 0.61 -11.22 -22.80
CA SER A 71 0.01 -11.90 -23.96
C SER A 71 -1.42 -12.40 -23.72
N SER A 72 -1.81 -12.63 -22.46
CA SER A 72 -3.20 -13.00 -22.11
C SER A 72 -4.21 -11.86 -22.27
N GLY A 73 -3.74 -10.62 -22.52
CA GLY A 73 -4.59 -9.43 -22.55
C GLY A 73 -5.10 -8.98 -21.17
N LYS A 74 -4.64 -9.62 -20.09
CA LYS A 74 -4.97 -9.21 -18.72
C LYS A 74 -4.48 -7.79 -18.46
N LEU A 75 -5.37 -6.95 -17.95
CA LEU A 75 -5.05 -5.58 -17.56
C LEU A 75 -4.14 -5.60 -16.33
N LEU A 76 -2.98 -4.96 -16.45
CA LEU A 76 -2.06 -4.75 -15.33
C LEU A 76 -2.25 -3.33 -14.81
N TYR A 77 -2.79 -3.22 -13.61
CA TYR A 77 -3.03 -1.95 -12.94
C TYR A 77 -1.77 -1.46 -12.23
N SER A 78 -1.62 -0.15 -12.16
CA SER A 78 -0.51 0.52 -11.49
C SER A 78 -0.98 1.81 -10.83
N ALA A 79 -0.25 2.22 -9.79
CA ALA A 79 -0.38 3.51 -9.15
C ALA A 79 0.99 4.18 -9.14
N ARG A 80 1.05 5.48 -9.41
CA ARG A 80 2.30 6.25 -9.47
C ARG A 80 2.15 7.54 -8.69
N VAL A 81 2.98 7.70 -7.67
CA VAL A 81 3.11 8.92 -6.89
C VAL A 81 4.28 9.74 -7.46
N ILE A 82 3.96 10.91 -8.00
CA ILE A 82 4.90 11.86 -8.60
C ILE A 82 5.05 13.04 -7.64
N PRO A 83 6.23 13.25 -7.03
CA PRO A 83 6.47 14.46 -6.26
C PRO A 83 6.79 15.66 -7.14
N TYR A 84 6.72 16.86 -6.55
CA TYR A 84 7.31 18.05 -7.15
C TYR A 84 8.84 17.94 -7.18
N ARG A 85 9.41 17.39 -6.10
CA ARG A 85 10.84 17.11 -5.95
C ARG A 85 11.02 15.89 -5.07
N GLY A 86 11.87 14.95 -5.46
CA GLY A 86 12.13 13.72 -4.71
C GLY A 86 11.95 12.46 -5.57
N SER A 87 12.02 11.30 -4.91
CA SER A 87 11.93 10.00 -5.58
C SER A 87 10.50 9.65 -5.99
N TRP A 88 10.33 8.99 -7.12
CA TRP A 88 9.03 8.48 -7.57
C TRP A 88 8.72 7.16 -6.87
N LEU A 89 7.46 6.97 -6.48
CA LEU A 89 6.96 5.73 -5.88
C LEU A 89 5.91 5.13 -6.80
N ASP A 90 6.21 3.98 -7.38
CA ASP A 90 5.33 3.25 -8.29
C ASP A 90 4.90 1.94 -7.64
N PHE A 91 3.61 1.63 -7.68
CA PHE A 91 3.03 0.33 -7.40
C PHE A 91 2.49 -0.28 -8.69
N GLU A 92 2.66 -1.58 -8.89
CA GLU A 92 2.18 -2.26 -10.09
C GLU A 92 1.85 -3.72 -9.81
N PHE A 93 0.75 -4.18 -10.41
CA PHE A 93 0.40 -5.59 -10.44
C PHE A 93 1.25 -6.34 -11.47
N ASP A 94 1.57 -7.59 -11.15
CA ASP A 94 2.11 -8.53 -12.12
C ASP A 94 1.01 -9.42 -12.72
N PRO A 95 1.33 -10.25 -13.73
CA PRO A 95 0.36 -11.18 -14.32
C PRO A 95 -0.21 -12.21 -13.33
N LYS A 96 0.48 -12.49 -12.22
CA LYS A 96 0.07 -13.40 -11.14
C LYS A 96 -0.74 -12.72 -10.04
N ASP A 97 -1.14 -11.46 -10.24
CA ASP A 97 -1.88 -10.66 -9.26
C ASP A 97 -1.12 -10.34 -7.95
N SER A 98 0.21 -10.50 -7.92
CA SER A 98 1.03 -9.98 -6.84
C SER A 98 1.33 -8.49 -7.04
N VAL A 99 1.40 -7.73 -5.95
CA VAL A 99 1.65 -6.29 -5.98
C VAL A 99 3.11 -6.00 -5.69
N PHE A 100 3.74 -5.25 -6.59
CA PHE A 100 5.13 -4.83 -6.46
C PHE A 100 5.23 -3.32 -6.30
N VAL A 101 6.32 -2.90 -5.67
CA VAL A 101 6.77 -1.51 -5.60
C VAL A 101 8.04 -1.33 -6.43
N ARG A 102 8.17 -0.14 -7.05
CA ARG A 102 9.40 0.37 -7.65
C ARG A 102 9.65 1.80 -7.16
N ILE A 103 10.90 2.07 -6.79
CA ILE A 103 11.36 3.41 -6.43
C ILE A 103 12.24 3.91 -7.57
N ASP A 104 11.97 5.10 -8.10
CA ASP A 104 12.72 5.71 -9.22
C ASP A 104 12.88 4.78 -10.44
N ARG A 105 11.85 3.97 -10.74
CA ARG A 105 11.83 2.98 -11.84
C ARG A 105 12.95 1.94 -11.78
N ARG A 106 13.48 1.65 -10.59
CA ARG A 106 14.45 0.57 -10.35
C ARG A 106 13.78 -0.81 -10.31
N ARG A 107 14.52 -1.85 -9.91
CA ARG A 107 14.01 -3.23 -9.84
C ARG A 107 12.77 -3.31 -8.94
N LYS A 108 11.85 -4.22 -9.29
CA LYS A 108 10.65 -4.52 -8.49
C LYS A 108 11.04 -5.15 -7.15
N LEU A 109 10.34 -4.75 -6.09
CA LEU A 109 10.30 -5.43 -4.80
C LEU A 109 8.83 -5.74 -4.47
N PRO A 110 8.50 -6.83 -3.76
CA PRO A 110 7.14 -7.03 -3.23
C PRO A 110 6.68 -5.80 -2.43
N ALA A 111 5.44 -5.37 -2.59
CA ALA A 111 4.93 -4.18 -1.90
C ALA A 111 4.96 -4.32 -0.36
N SER A 112 4.87 -5.55 0.15
CA SER A 112 5.01 -5.86 1.57
C SER A 112 6.38 -5.49 2.14
N ILE A 113 7.47 -5.52 1.35
CA ILE A 113 8.80 -5.05 1.78
C ILE A 113 8.75 -3.57 2.16
N LEU A 114 8.04 -2.75 1.38
CA LEU A 114 7.88 -1.34 1.70
C LEU A 114 7.13 -1.17 3.03
N LEU A 115 6.00 -1.87 3.18
CA LEU A 115 5.19 -1.81 4.41
C LEU A 115 5.96 -2.30 5.64
N ARG A 116 6.77 -3.35 5.48
CA ARG A 116 7.65 -3.85 6.54
C ARG A 116 8.73 -2.83 6.91
N GLY A 117 9.28 -2.12 5.92
CA GLY A 117 10.20 -1.00 6.12
C GLY A 117 9.57 0.19 6.86
N LEU A 118 8.25 0.40 6.72
CA LEU A 118 7.47 1.36 7.52
C LEU A 118 7.21 0.88 8.96
N GLY A 119 7.56 -0.37 9.28
CA GLY A 119 7.42 -0.95 10.62
C GLY A 119 6.18 -1.82 10.83
N TYR A 120 5.43 -2.14 9.77
CA TYR A 120 4.24 -3.01 9.90
C TYR A 120 4.61 -4.50 9.92
N THR A 121 3.94 -5.27 10.77
CA THR A 121 4.04 -6.74 10.80
C THR A 121 3.16 -7.39 9.73
N SER A 122 3.36 -8.68 9.46
CA SER A 122 2.52 -9.40 8.50
C SER A 122 1.04 -9.40 8.92
N GLU A 123 0.73 -9.62 10.20
CA GLU A 123 -0.64 -9.53 10.73
C GLU A 123 -1.26 -8.15 10.52
N GLN A 124 -0.52 -7.08 10.84
CA GLN A 124 -1.01 -5.71 10.65
C GLN A 124 -1.28 -5.41 9.17
N MET A 125 -0.43 -5.92 8.27
CA MET A 125 -0.69 -5.80 6.84
C MET A 125 -1.96 -6.54 6.44
N LEU A 126 -2.16 -7.77 6.92
CA LEU A 126 -3.37 -8.53 6.63
C LEU A 126 -4.63 -7.81 7.12
N ASP A 127 -4.62 -7.30 8.36
CA ASP A 127 -5.70 -6.52 8.96
C ASP A 127 -6.00 -5.22 8.18
N MET A 128 -5.00 -4.61 7.56
CA MET A 128 -5.19 -3.42 6.74
C MET A 128 -5.90 -3.68 5.41
N PHE A 129 -5.69 -4.85 4.80
CA PHE A 129 -6.12 -5.12 3.41
C PHE A 129 -7.25 -6.14 3.30
N PHE A 130 -7.54 -6.90 4.35
CA PHE A 130 -8.55 -7.93 4.35
C PHE A 130 -9.49 -7.76 5.53
N ASP A 131 -10.77 -8.00 5.27
CA ASP A 131 -11.67 -8.37 6.33
C ASP A 131 -11.36 -9.80 6.80
N THR A 132 -11.66 -10.11 8.06
CA THR A 132 -11.56 -11.48 8.58
C THR A 132 -12.92 -12.13 8.75
N THR A 133 -12.89 -13.46 8.81
CA THR A 133 -14.05 -14.31 9.05
C THR A 133 -13.71 -15.27 10.18
N LYS A 134 -14.51 -15.27 11.24
CA LYS A 134 -14.26 -16.07 12.44
C LYS A 134 -14.90 -17.45 12.32
N PHE A 135 -14.17 -18.44 12.84
CA PHE A 135 -14.61 -19.82 12.93
C PHE A 135 -14.44 -20.32 14.35
N SER A 136 -15.51 -20.81 14.97
CA SER A 136 -15.41 -21.64 16.17
C SER A 136 -15.25 -23.10 15.75
N LEU A 137 -14.15 -23.71 16.15
CA LEU A 137 -13.74 -25.04 15.72
C LEU A 137 -14.48 -26.14 16.49
N GLY A 138 -14.83 -27.20 15.77
CA GLY A 138 -15.30 -28.47 16.31
C GLY A 138 -14.75 -29.62 15.48
N THR A 139 -14.79 -30.85 16.01
CA THR A 139 -14.15 -32.02 15.39
C THR A 139 -14.71 -32.34 14.00
N GLU A 140 -16.03 -32.37 13.83
CA GLU A 140 -16.67 -32.65 12.53
C GLU A 140 -17.29 -31.42 11.87
N LYS A 141 -17.72 -30.44 12.69
CA LYS A 141 -18.38 -29.23 12.25
C LYS A 141 -17.80 -28.02 12.97
N CYS A 142 -17.65 -26.94 12.22
CA CYS A 142 -17.26 -25.63 12.72
C CYS A 142 -18.44 -24.66 12.63
N LYS A 143 -18.45 -23.63 13.47
CA LYS A 143 -19.39 -22.52 13.35
C LYS A 143 -18.71 -21.35 12.69
N LEU A 144 -19.30 -20.86 11.61
CA LEU A 144 -18.86 -19.71 10.83
C LEU A 144 -19.62 -18.47 11.26
N GLU A 145 -18.94 -17.39 11.64
CA GLU A 145 -19.56 -16.07 11.77
C GLU A 145 -19.93 -15.55 10.37
N LEU A 146 -21.22 -15.60 10.05
CA LEU A 146 -21.72 -15.37 8.71
C LEU A 146 -22.07 -13.89 8.49
N VAL A 147 -21.46 -13.31 7.46
CA VAL A 147 -21.96 -12.08 6.83
C VAL A 147 -22.68 -12.48 5.53
N PRO A 148 -24.02 -12.44 5.46
CA PRO A 148 -24.78 -12.99 4.32
C PRO A 148 -24.38 -12.41 2.96
N SER A 149 -23.97 -11.15 2.90
CA SER A 149 -23.52 -10.51 1.66
C SER A 149 -22.25 -11.14 1.08
N ARG A 150 -21.41 -11.76 1.92
CA ARG A 150 -20.12 -12.36 1.52
C ARG A 150 -20.25 -13.66 0.76
N LEU A 151 -21.38 -14.36 0.90
CA LEU A 151 -21.69 -15.58 0.13
C LEU A 151 -22.13 -15.28 -1.30
N ARG A 152 -22.22 -14.00 -1.70
CA ARG A 152 -22.80 -13.63 -2.99
C ARG A 152 -22.01 -14.23 -4.14
N GLY A 153 -22.68 -15.07 -4.91
CA GLY A 153 -22.10 -15.64 -6.11
C GLY A 153 -21.26 -16.90 -5.87
N ASP A 154 -21.06 -17.30 -4.61
CA ASP A 154 -20.43 -18.56 -4.24
C ASP A 154 -21.33 -19.74 -4.58
N ILE A 155 -20.71 -20.90 -4.81
CA ILE A 155 -21.40 -22.17 -4.97
C ILE A 155 -21.43 -22.83 -3.58
N ALA A 156 -22.63 -23.15 -3.10
CA ALA A 156 -22.77 -23.82 -1.81
C ALA A 156 -22.17 -25.23 -1.89
N THR A 157 -21.21 -25.54 -1.02
CA THR A 157 -20.60 -26.88 -0.91
C THR A 157 -21.38 -27.81 0.02
N PHE A 158 -22.42 -27.30 0.68
CA PHE A 158 -23.33 -28.03 1.56
C PHE A 158 -24.67 -27.29 1.61
N ASP A 159 -25.72 -27.95 2.13
CA ASP A 159 -27.02 -27.32 2.32
C ASP A 159 -26.97 -26.20 3.37
N ILE A 160 -27.29 -24.98 2.96
CA ILE A 160 -27.43 -23.83 3.85
C ILE A 160 -28.86 -23.78 4.37
N LYS A 161 -29.04 -23.95 5.68
CA LYS A 161 -30.34 -24.02 6.35
C LYS A 161 -30.61 -22.79 7.22
N ASP A 162 -31.88 -22.51 7.48
CA ASP A 162 -32.31 -21.54 8.50
C ASP A 162 -32.30 -22.14 9.92
N GLN A 163 -32.65 -21.30 10.91
CA GLN A 163 -32.73 -21.72 12.32
C GLN A 163 -33.81 -22.81 12.56
N ASP A 164 -34.81 -22.89 11.68
CA ASP A 164 -35.90 -23.88 11.74
C ASP A 164 -35.56 -25.16 10.96
N GLY A 165 -34.38 -25.23 10.34
CA GLY A 165 -33.89 -26.37 9.55
C GLY A 165 -34.36 -26.40 8.10
N ASN A 166 -35.04 -25.37 7.60
CA ASN A 166 -35.43 -25.29 6.19
C ASN A 166 -34.23 -24.93 5.32
N VAL A 167 -34.07 -25.63 4.19
CA VAL A 167 -32.98 -25.38 3.24
C VAL A 167 -33.25 -24.07 2.49
N ILE A 168 -32.38 -23.08 2.66
CA ILE A 168 -32.37 -21.82 1.90
C ILE A 168 -31.60 -22.00 0.59
N VAL A 169 -30.44 -22.66 0.64
CA VAL A 169 -29.61 -22.96 -0.53
C VAL A 169 -29.24 -24.43 -0.51
N GLU A 170 -29.63 -25.16 -1.56
CA GLU A 170 -29.22 -26.55 -1.77
C GLU A 170 -27.73 -26.62 -2.16
N GLU A 171 -27.07 -27.71 -1.75
CA GLU A 171 -25.73 -28.05 -2.19
C GLU A 171 -25.58 -27.98 -3.72
N GLY A 172 -24.45 -27.46 -4.19
CA GLY A 172 -24.11 -27.29 -5.60
C GLY A 172 -24.80 -26.10 -6.28
N ARG A 173 -25.72 -25.39 -5.61
CA ARG A 173 -26.35 -24.20 -6.18
C ARG A 173 -25.60 -22.92 -5.87
N ARG A 174 -25.66 -21.99 -6.82
CA ARG A 174 -25.11 -20.65 -6.66
C ARG A 174 -25.98 -19.80 -5.72
N VAL A 175 -25.35 -19.14 -4.76
CA VAL A 175 -26.03 -18.22 -3.84
C VAL A 175 -26.43 -16.95 -4.59
N THR A 176 -27.74 -16.71 -4.68
CA THR A 176 -28.31 -15.56 -5.39
C THR A 176 -28.69 -14.43 -4.43
N ALA A 177 -28.97 -13.24 -4.96
CA ALA A 177 -29.47 -12.11 -4.17
C ALA A 177 -30.79 -12.44 -3.42
N ARG A 178 -31.59 -13.39 -3.91
CA ARG A 178 -32.79 -13.86 -3.21
C ARG A 178 -32.43 -14.63 -1.93
N HIS A 179 -31.45 -15.53 -2.01
CA HIS A 179 -30.99 -16.32 -0.86
C HIS A 179 -30.39 -15.42 0.22
N ILE A 180 -29.59 -14.41 -0.18
CA ILE A 180 -29.03 -13.43 0.76
C ILE A 180 -30.13 -12.70 1.53
N LYS A 181 -31.17 -12.20 0.84
CA LYS A 181 -32.32 -11.57 1.50
C LYS A 181 -33.07 -12.50 2.45
N GLN A 182 -33.12 -13.81 2.15
CA GLN A 182 -33.72 -14.81 3.04
C GLN A 182 -32.87 -15.01 4.29
N LEU A 183 -31.55 -15.11 4.15
CA LEU A 183 -30.60 -15.23 5.27
C LEU A 183 -30.65 -13.99 6.18
N GLU A 184 -30.66 -12.79 5.59
CA GLU A 184 -30.80 -11.52 6.32
C GLU A 184 -32.12 -11.43 7.06
N LYS A 185 -33.24 -11.80 6.41
CA LYS A 185 -34.58 -11.78 7.03
C LYS A 185 -34.69 -12.80 8.17
N ALA A 186 -34.00 -13.94 8.06
CA ALA A 186 -33.95 -14.96 9.10
C ALA A 186 -32.99 -14.57 10.26
N GLY A 187 -32.23 -13.47 10.13
CA GLY A 187 -31.32 -13.00 11.17
C GLY A 187 -30.17 -13.98 11.45
N ILE A 188 -29.74 -14.73 10.43
CA ILE A 188 -28.69 -15.75 10.58
C ILE A 188 -27.32 -15.06 10.62
N THR A 189 -26.69 -15.10 11.79
CA THR A 189 -25.35 -14.57 12.03
C THR A 189 -24.29 -15.66 12.19
N GLU A 190 -24.72 -16.92 12.34
CA GLU A 190 -23.84 -18.08 12.46
C GLU A 190 -24.32 -19.18 11.51
N LEU A 191 -23.38 -19.89 10.89
CA LEU A 191 -23.64 -21.03 10.02
C LEU A 191 -22.82 -22.24 10.46
N GLU A 192 -23.45 -23.40 10.64
CA GLU A 192 -22.71 -24.65 10.79
C GLU A 192 -22.12 -25.08 9.45
N VAL A 193 -20.81 -25.25 9.40
CA VAL A 193 -20.08 -25.67 8.20
C VAL A 193 -19.25 -26.92 8.51
N PRO A 194 -19.05 -27.85 7.55
CA PRO A 194 -18.10 -28.94 7.70
C PRO A 194 -16.69 -28.40 7.96
N THR A 195 -15.86 -29.14 8.71
CA THR A 195 -14.45 -28.77 8.94
C THR A 195 -13.67 -28.65 7.63
N GLU A 196 -14.04 -29.42 6.60
CA GLU A 196 -13.46 -29.34 5.25
C GLU A 196 -13.63 -27.96 4.58
N TYR A 197 -14.60 -27.15 5.03
CA TYR A 197 -14.80 -25.79 4.52
C TYR A 197 -13.66 -24.83 4.88
N LEU A 198 -12.81 -25.21 5.85
CA LEU A 198 -11.59 -24.49 6.19
C LEU A 198 -10.47 -24.72 5.18
N TYR A 199 -10.50 -25.82 4.42
CA TYR A 199 -9.39 -26.18 3.53
C TYR A 199 -9.23 -25.15 2.41
N GLY A 200 -8.00 -24.72 2.18
CA GLY A 200 -7.65 -23.66 1.22
C GLY A 200 -7.92 -22.23 1.72
N ARG A 201 -8.55 -22.05 2.89
CA ARG A 201 -8.63 -20.72 3.52
C ARG A 201 -7.29 -20.34 4.12
N VAL A 202 -7.07 -19.04 4.27
CA VAL A 202 -5.80 -18.49 4.76
C VAL A 202 -5.99 -17.93 6.16
N LEU A 203 -5.10 -18.27 7.08
CA LEU A 203 -5.11 -17.81 8.46
C LEU A 203 -4.78 -16.31 8.55
N ALA A 204 -5.54 -15.55 9.34
CA ALA A 204 -5.38 -14.09 9.44
C ALA A 204 -4.34 -13.66 10.50
N LYS A 205 -4.19 -14.43 11.57
CA LYS A 205 -3.36 -14.10 12.75
C LYS A 205 -2.47 -15.27 13.11
N ASP A 206 -1.32 -14.99 13.71
CA ASP A 206 -0.43 -15.98 14.27
C ASP A 206 -1.16 -16.74 15.39
N MET A 207 -1.00 -18.06 15.39
CA MET A 207 -1.52 -18.91 16.44
C MET A 207 -0.40 -19.25 17.39
N ILE A 208 -0.56 -18.85 18.64
CA ILE A 208 0.46 -19.03 19.68
C ILE A 208 -0.06 -20.05 20.67
N ASP A 209 0.75 -21.07 20.98
CA ASP A 209 0.48 -21.98 22.07
C ASP A 209 0.67 -21.24 23.40
N GLN A 210 -0.39 -21.08 24.18
CA GLN A 210 -0.33 -20.34 25.44
C GLN A 210 0.55 -21.01 26.50
N SER A 211 0.82 -22.32 26.36
CA SER A 211 1.62 -23.08 27.33
C SER A 211 3.12 -22.97 27.08
N THR A 212 3.55 -22.95 25.82
CA THR A 212 4.97 -22.85 25.42
C THR A 212 5.38 -21.44 25.02
N GLY A 213 4.42 -20.61 24.58
CA GLY A 213 4.68 -19.31 23.98
C GLY A 213 5.23 -19.40 22.55
N GLU A 214 5.28 -20.60 21.96
CA GLU A 214 5.75 -20.82 20.59
C GLU A 214 4.62 -20.58 19.58
N VAL A 215 4.98 -20.09 18.39
CA VAL A 215 4.04 -19.94 17.27
C VAL A 215 3.76 -21.33 16.70
N LEU A 216 2.52 -21.80 16.83
CA LEU A 216 2.02 -23.03 16.23
C LEU A 216 1.89 -22.91 14.72
N VAL A 217 1.25 -21.83 14.27
CA VAL A 217 0.98 -21.56 12.85
C VAL A 217 1.13 -20.06 12.60
N GLU A 218 1.97 -19.69 11.62
CA GLU A 218 2.13 -18.29 11.22
C GLU A 218 0.89 -17.80 10.45
N CYS A 219 0.56 -16.51 10.59
CA CYS A 219 -0.41 -15.82 9.76
C CYS A 219 -0.05 -15.95 8.27
N ASN A 220 -1.05 -15.79 7.41
CA ASN A 220 -0.96 -16.01 5.96
C ASN A 220 -0.70 -17.47 5.54
N THR A 221 -0.71 -18.43 6.46
CA THR A 221 -0.63 -19.86 6.13
C THR A 221 -1.95 -20.35 5.56
N GLU A 222 -1.87 -21.13 4.47
CA GLU A 222 -3.03 -21.81 3.89
C GLU A 222 -3.38 -23.05 4.72
N LEU A 223 -4.65 -23.21 5.07
CA LEU A 223 -5.14 -24.30 5.89
C LEU A 223 -5.27 -25.58 5.05
N THR A 224 -4.37 -26.52 5.27
CA THR A 224 -4.47 -27.90 4.76
C THR A 224 -5.13 -28.80 5.81
N GLU A 225 -5.56 -30.00 5.40
CA GLU A 225 -6.08 -31.02 6.33
C GLU A 225 -5.13 -31.29 7.50
N GLU A 226 -3.83 -31.43 7.21
CA GLU A 226 -2.79 -31.65 8.23
C GLU A 226 -2.70 -30.49 9.23
N ILE A 227 -2.76 -29.24 8.74
CA ILE A 227 -2.67 -28.05 9.60
C ILE A 227 -3.93 -27.91 10.45
N VAL A 228 -5.11 -28.13 9.88
CA VAL A 228 -6.37 -28.07 10.63
C VAL A 228 -6.40 -29.14 11.72
N GLN A 229 -5.93 -30.36 11.44
CA GLN A 229 -5.84 -31.40 12.46
C GLN A 229 -4.87 -31.01 13.60
N ASN A 230 -3.69 -30.48 13.25
CA ASN A 230 -2.73 -30.00 14.26
C ASN A 230 -3.33 -28.89 15.14
N ILE A 231 -4.13 -27.99 14.55
CA ILE A 231 -4.84 -26.92 15.27
C ILE A 231 -5.87 -27.50 16.25
N LEU A 232 -6.64 -28.50 15.81
CA LEU A 232 -7.64 -29.18 16.65
C LEU A 232 -6.98 -29.95 17.79
N ASP A 233 -5.87 -30.65 17.51
CA ASP A 233 -5.10 -31.42 18.50
C ASP A 233 -4.44 -30.50 19.55
N ALA A 234 -4.07 -29.28 19.16
CA ALA A 234 -3.60 -28.23 20.06
C ALA A 234 -4.71 -27.65 20.96
N GLY A 235 -5.96 -28.05 20.78
CA GLY A 235 -7.09 -27.63 21.60
C GLY A 235 -7.57 -26.20 21.32
N VAL A 236 -7.26 -25.66 20.14
CA VAL A 236 -7.71 -24.31 19.75
C VAL A 236 -9.20 -24.34 19.43
N THR A 237 -9.94 -23.39 20.01
CA THR A 237 -11.40 -23.31 19.87
C THR A 237 -11.85 -22.31 18.80
N GLU A 238 -11.02 -21.33 18.45
CA GLU A 238 -11.38 -20.27 17.53
C GLU A 238 -10.21 -19.88 16.62
N ILE A 239 -10.50 -19.66 15.34
CA ILE A 239 -9.55 -19.13 14.37
C ILE A 239 -10.18 -18.02 13.53
N GLU A 240 -9.34 -17.14 13.01
CA GLU A 240 -9.74 -16.10 12.05
C GLU A 240 -9.07 -16.39 10.70
N THR A 241 -9.86 -16.39 9.63
CA THR A 241 -9.35 -16.54 8.26
C THR A 241 -9.60 -15.27 7.45
N LEU A 242 -8.76 -15.04 6.45
CA LEU A 242 -8.94 -13.93 5.52
C LEU A 242 -10.21 -14.12 4.70
N TYR A 243 -11.00 -13.07 4.55
CA TYR A 243 -12.07 -13.05 3.57
C TYR A 243 -11.50 -12.71 2.19
N THR A 244 -11.45 -13.73 1.33
CA THR A 244 -11.04 -13.60 -0.06
C THR A 244 -12.09 -14.24 -0.96
N ASN A 245 -12.27 -13.66 -2.15
CA ASN A 245 -13.12 -14.21 -3.20
C ASN A 245 -12.59 -13.82 -4.58
N ASP A 246 -13.09 -14.48 -5.62
CA ASP A 246 -12.63 -14.27 -7.00
C ASP A 246 -13.23 -13.03 -7.69
N LEU A 247 -14.16 -12.32 -7.02
CA LEU A 247 -14.97 -11.28 -7.64
C LEU A 247 -14.55 -9.87 -7.21
N ASP A 248 -14.61 -9.57 -5.92
CA ASP A 248 -14.40 -8.23 -5.35
C ASP A 248 -13.41 -8.18 -4.17
N CYS A 249 -12.87 -9.31 -3.72
CA CYS A 249 -11.86 -9.39 -2.66
C CYS A 249 -10.73 -10.36 -3.00
N GLY A 250 -9.89 -10.03 -3.99
CA GLY A 250 -8.79 -10.91 -4.39
C GLY A 250 -7.66 -11.05 -3.35
N PRO A 251 -6.97 -12.20 -3.28
CA PRO A 251 -5.93 -12.51 -2.29
C PRO A 251 -4.57 -11.80 -2.53
N PHE A 252 -4.56 -10.61 -3.15
CA PHE A 252 -3.36 -9.99 -3.72
C PHE A 252 -2.24 -9.73 -2.71
N MET A 253 -2.58 -9.17 -1.54
CA MET A 253 -1.59 -8.89 -0.50
C MET A 253 -1.14 -10.16 0.24
N SER A 254 -2.02 -11.17 0.37
CA SER A 254 -1.67 -12.50 0.86
C SER A 254 -0.61 -13.14 -0.04
N ASP A 255 -0.84 -13.14 -1.35
CA ASP A 255 0.09 -13.72 -2.33
C ASP A 255 1.40 -12.94 -2.40
N THR A 256 1.32 -11.61 -2.27
CA THR A 256 2.50 -10.74 -2.18
C THR A 256 3.35 -11.04 -0.95
N LEU A 257 2.72 -11.30 0.20
CA LEU A 257 3.43 -11.69 1.42
C LEU A 257 4.12 -13.06 1.28
N ARG A 258 3.55 -14.01 0.52
CA ARG A 258 4.17 -15.33 0.28
C ARG A 258 5.48 -15.23 -0.51
N ILE A 259 5.61 -14.24 -1.40
CA ILE A 259 6.82 -14.02 -2.21
C ILE A 259 7.83 -13.08 -1.53
N ASP A 260 7.49 -12.48 -0.39
CA ASP A 260 8.35 -11.59 0.37
C ASP A 260 9.45 -12.38 1.08
N PRO A 261 10.75 -12.18 0.76
CA PRO A 261 11.83 -12.87 1.43
C PRO A 261 12.15 -12.29 2.82
N THR A 262 11.51 -11.19 3.23
CA THR A 262 11.83 -10.47 4.46
C THR A 262 10.85 -10.76 5.57
N ARG A 263 11.34 -10.81 6.82
CA ARG A 263 10.53 -11.05 8.02
C ARG A 263 10.60 -9.88 9.00
N THR A 264 11.73 -9.16 9.03
CA THR A 264 11.92 -8.00 9.93
C THR A 264 11.97 -6.65 9.19
N PRO A 265 11.65 -5.52 9.86
CA PRO A 265 11.82 -4.19 9.28
C PRO A 265 13.25 -3.92 8.81
N LEU A 266 14.25 -4.40 9.55
CA LEU A 266 15.65 -4.21 9.19
C LEU A 266 16.01 -4.94 7.88
N GLU A 267 15.56 -6.18 7.69
CA GLU A 267 15.76 -6.92 6.44
C GLU A 267 15.11 -6.22 5.26
N ALA A 268 13.90 -5.69 5.45
CA ALA A 268 13.21 -4.91 4.43
C ALA A 268 13.96 -3.64 4.04
N LEU A 269 14.44 -2.87 5.03
CA LEU A 269 15.27 -1.68 4.81
C LEU A 269 16.59 -2.04 4.10
N VAL A 270 17.20 -3.18 4.45
CA VAL A 270 18.41 -3.70 3.79
C VAL A 270 18.13 -4.05 2.32
N GLU A 271 17.00 -4.67 2.00
CA GLU A 271 16.63 -4.97 0.60
C GLU A 271 16.34 -3.72 -0.22
N ILE A 272 15.68 -2.72 0.38
CA ILE A 272 15.49 -1.40 -0.23
C ILE A 272 16.86 -0.72 -0.46
N TYR A 273 17.76 -0.77 0.52
CA TYR A 273 19.10 -0.20 0.41
C TYR A 273 19.90 -0.84 -0.73
N ARG A 274 19.93 -2.18 -0.80
CA ARG A 274 20.62 -2.93 -1.86
C ARG A 274 20.10 -2.59 -3.25
N MET A 275 18.80 -2.31 -3.38
CA MET A 275 18.17 -1.91 -4.64
C MET A 275 18.57 -0.48 -5.05
N MET A 276 18.65 0.46 -4.10
CA MET A 276 19.02 1.84 -4.37
C MET A 276 20.53 2.01 -4.58
N ARG A 277 21.36 1.26 -3.83
CA ARG A 277 22.82 1.34 -3.84
C ARG A 277 23.43 -0.06 -4.01
N PRO A 278 23.37 -0.63 -5.23
CA PRO A 278 23.90 -1.96 -5.48
C PRO A 278 25.41 -1.98 -5.27
N GLY A 279 25.89 -2.93 -4.46
CA GLY A 279 27.33 -3.12 -4.18
C GLY A 279 27.86 -2.39 -2.94
N GLU A 280 27.10 -1.47 -2.34
CA GLU A 280 27.47 -0.89 -1.05
C GLU A 280 27.00 -1.79 0.11
N PRO A 281 27.85 -2.10 1.10
CA PRO A 281 27.45 -2.88 2.25
C PRO A 281 26.44 -2.09 3.11
N PRO A 282 25.26 -2.66 3.41
CA PRO A 282 24.26 -1.96 4.21
C PRO A 282 24.63 -2.01 5.70
N THR A 283 24.48 -0.87 6.37
CA THR A 283 24.43 -0.80 7.85
C THR A 283 23.01 -0.41 8.26
N LYS A 284 22.60 -0.74 9.50
CA LYS A 284 21.28 -0.36 10.03
C LYS A 284 21.02 1.15 9.86
N GLU A 285 21.95 1.97 10.34
CA GLU A 285 21.84 3.42 10.29
C GLU A 285 21.80 3.97 8.84
N SER A 286 22.60 3.42 7.92
CA SER A 286 22.58 3.87 6.52
C SER A 286 21.29 3.47 5.80
N ALA A 287 20.73 2.30 6.10
CA ALA A 287 19.46 1.85 5.54
C ALA A 287 18.27 2.68 6.05
N GLU A 288 18.19 2.92 7.37
CA GLU A 288 17.17 3.76 7.99
C GLU A 288 17.25 5.21 7.46
N ASN A 289 18.45 5.80 7.45
CA ASN A 289 18.64 7.15 6.94
C ASN A 289 18.32 7.26 5.44
N LEU A 290 18.69 6.28 4.63
CA LEU A 290 18.34 6.28 3.21
C LEU A 290 16.82 6.27 3.05
N PHE A 291 16.12 5.36 3.74
CA PHE A 291 14.68 5.21 3.63
C PHE A 291 13.92 6.48 4.06
N ASN A 292 14.30 7.07 5.19
CA ASN A 292 13.74 8.35 5.65
C ASN A 292 13.95 9.48 4.62
N ASN A 293 15.13 9.52 4.02
CA ASN A 293 15.47 10.51 3.00
C ASN A 293 14.74 10.33 1.66
N LEU A 294 14.16 9.16 1.39
CA LEU A 294 13.43 8.91 0.14
C LEU A 294 12.05 9.58 0.12
N PHE A 295 11.34 9.60 1.25
CA PHE A 295 9.92 9.98 1.28
C PHE A 295 9.53 10.93 2.42
N PHE A 296 10.29 10.91 3.52
CA PHE A 296 9.90 11.52 4.81
C PHE A 296 10.76 12.72 5.21
N SER A 297 11.71 13.14 4.37
CA SER A 297 12.57 14.30 4.62
C SER A 297 12.12 15.49 3.77
N ASP A 298 11.69 16.57 4.40
CA ASP A 298 11.31 17.83 3.71
C ASP A 298 12.45 18.39 2.85
N GLU A 299 13.71 18.17 3.25
CA GLU A 299 14.88 18.59 2.50
C GLU A 299 15.03 17.83 1.18
N ARG A 300 14.44 16.66 1.02
CA ARG A 300 14.63 15.77 -0.14
C ARG A 300 13.35 15.43 -0.90
N TYR A 301 12.21 15.55 -0.24
CA TYR A 301 10.91 15.22 -0.78
C TYR A 301 9.92 16.37 -0.59
N ASP A 302 9.17 16.68 -1.64
CA ASP A 302 8.11 17.69 -1.62
C ASP A 302 7.07 17.36 -2.70
N LEU A 303 5.81 17.19 -2.30
CA LEU A 303 4.65 17.07 -3.18
C LEU A 303 4.21 18.42 -3.74
N SER A 304 4.63 19.54 -3.12
CA SER A 304 4.02 20.87 -3.24
C SER A 304 2.55 20.88 -2.81
N SER A 305 2.00 22.09 -2.62
CA SER A 305 0.57 22.28 -2.32
C SER A 305 -0.35 21.65 -3.37
N VAL A 306 0.03 21.74 -4.66
CA VAL A 306 -0.75 21.15 -5.77
C VAL A 306 -0.72 19.63 -5.72
N GLY A 307 0.42 19.02 -5.44
CA GLY A 307 0.54 17.56 -5.37
C GLY A 307 -0.20 16.98 -4.18
N ARG A 308 -0.08 17.61 -3.01
CA ARG A 308 -0.84 17.24 -1.81
C ARG A 308 -2.34 17.34 -2.03
N MET A 309 -2.81 18.45 -2.60
CA MET A 309 -4.22 18.62 -2.97
C MET A 309 -4.71 17.52 -3.93
N LYS A 310 -3.93 17.19 -4.96
CA LYS A 310 -4.29 16.14 -5.93
C LYS A 310 -4.31 14.75 -5.31
N LEU A 311 -3.31 14.44 -4.47
CA LEU A 311 -3.23 13.17 -3.76
C LEU A 311 -4.44 13.00 -2.86
N ASN A 312 -4.72 13.96 -1.98
CA ASN A 312 -5.84 13.87 -1.05
C ASN A 312 -7.18 13.74 -1.78
N ARG A 313 -7.41 14.57 -2.81
CA ARG A 313 -8.65 14.50 -3.61
C ARG A 313 -8.81 13.15 -4.31
N ARG A 314 -7.72 12.57 -4.83
CA ARG A 314 -7.78 11.29 -5.53
C ARG A 314 -8.01 10.11 -4.58
N LEU A 315 -7.54 10.22 -3.35
CA LEU A 315 -7.80 9.26 -2.26
C LEU A 315 -9.15 9.49 -1.57
N GLY A 316 -9.93 10.48 -1.99
CA GLY A 316 -11.25 10.77 -1.42
C GLY A 316 -11.24 11.48 -0.06
N ARG A 317 -10.12 12.11 0.31
CA ARG A 317 -10.00 12.88 1.55
C ARG A 317 -10.59 14.28 1.40
N GLU A 318 -11.19 14.79 2.46
CA GLU A 318 -11.80 16.13 2.47
C GLU A 318 -10.77 17.27 2.49
N GLU A 319 -9.62 17.05 3.14
CA GLU A 319 -8.58 18.06 3.29
C GLU A 319 -7.83 18.31 1.97
N SER A 320 -7.74 19.56 1.54
CA SER A 320 -6.98 19.94 0.33
C SER A 320 -5.51 20.30 0.60
N THR A 321 -5.12 20.38 1.87
CA THR A 321 -3.78 20.79 2.33
C THR A 321 -3.16 19.69 3.19
N GLY A 322 -1.87 19.79 3.47
CA GLY A 322 -1.14 18.81 4.28
C GLY A 322 0.37 18.98 4.12
N GLU A 323 1.12 18.03 4.65
CA GLU A 323 2.58 18.01 4.59
C GLU A 323 3.11 17.83 3.15
N GLY A 324 4.33 18.33 2.90
CA GLY A 324 5.01 18.20 1.62
C GLY A 324 5.60 16.80 1.41
N THR A 325 6.01 16.11 2.47
CA THR A 325 6.45 14.72 2.48
C THR A 325 5.27 13.76 2.35
N LEU A 326 5.54 12.47 2.09
CA LEU A 326 4.52 11.43 2.21
C LEU A 326 4.35 11.03 3.68
N THR A 327 3.15 10.62 4.07
CA THR A 327 2.90 9.94 5.34
C THR A 327 2.78 8.43 5.12
N HIS A 328 2.83 7.64 6.19
CA HIS A 328 2.58 6.19 6.10
C HIS A 328 1.17 5.91 5.57
N GLU A 329 0.18 6.70 6.02
CA GLU A 329 -1.21 6.61 5.57
C GLU A 329 -1.37 6.92 4.09
N ASP A 330 -0.62 7.89 3.54
CA ASP A 330 -0.60 8.14 2.09
C ASP A 330 -0.23 6.88 1.31
N ILE A 331 0.84 6.20 1.73
CA ILE A 331 1.35 5.00 1.05
C ILE A 331 0.32 3.87 1.12
N ILE A 332 -0.26 3.65 2.31
CA ILE A 332 -1.28 2.61 2.54
C ILE A 332 -2.53 2.90 1.71
N ASP A 333 -3.04 4.13 1.72
CA ASP A 333 -4.27 4.49 1.01
C ASP A 333 -4.10 4.43 -0.51
N VAL A 334 -2.91 4.78 -1.02
CA VAL A 334 -2.58 4.58 -2.45
C VAL A 334 -2.64 3.09 -2.80
N LEU A 335 -2.05 2.22 -1.96
CA LEU A 335 -2.06 0.79 -2.19
C LEU A 335 -3.47 0.19 -2.06
N LYS A 336 -4.26 0.61 -1.06
CA LYS A 336 -5.68 0.23 -0.90
C LYS A 336 -6.51 0.64 -2.10
N THR A 337 -6.33 1.87 -2.60
CA THR A 337 -7.04 2.37 -3.78
C THR A 337 -6.66 1.57 -5.02
N LEU A 338 -5.38 1.22 -5.19
CA LEU A 338 -4.92 0.38 -6.30
C LEU A 338 -5.56 -1.03 -6.25
N ILE A 339 -5.59 -1.65 -5.08
CA ILE A 339 -6.25 -2.95 -4.86
C ILE A 339 -7.76 -2.84 -5.12
N GLY A 340 -8.41 -1.77 -4.63
CA GLY A 340 -9.81 -1.48 -4.88
C GLY A 340 -10.12 -1.42 -6.38
N ILE A 341 -9.33 -0.68 -7.16
CA ILE A 341 -9.48 -0.60 -8.62
C ILE A 341 -9.33 -1.97 -9.26
N ARG A 342 -8.37 -2.79 -8.81
CA ARG A 342 -8.19 -4.17 -9.29
C ARG A 342 -9.39 -5.08 -8.95
N ASN A 343 -10.05 -4.84 -7.83
CA ASN A 343 -11.31 -5.48 -7.41
C ASN A 343 -12.55 -4.89 -8.11
N GLY A 344 -12.38 -3.97 -9.07
CA GLY A 344 -13.48 -3.33 -9.79
C GLY A 344 -14.13 -2.15 -9.06
N GLN A 345 -13.53 -1.71 -7.94
CA GLN A 345 -13.97 -0.57 -7.15
C GLN A 345 -13.21 0.69 -7.57
N GLY A 346 -13.86 1.56 -8.35
CA GLY A 346 -13.26 2.79 -8.86
C GLY A 346 -12.81 2.70 -10.31
N GLN A 347 -12.09 3.72 -10.77
CA GLN A 347 -11.65 3.85 -12.16
C GLN A 347 -10.18 4.29 -12.23
N VAL A 348 -9.53 3.97 -13.35
CA VAL A 348 -8.21 4.51 -13.68
C VAL A 348 -8.33 5.96 -14.12
N ASP A 349 -7.23 6.70 -13.99
CA ASP A 349 -7.13 8.09 -14.39
C ASP A 349 -6.78 8.23 -15.87
N ASP A 350 -7.35 9.24 -16.53
CA ASP A 350 -6.88 9.67 -17.84
C ASP A 350 -5.64 10.57 -17.68
N ILE A 351 -4.46 9.96 -17.83
CA ILE A 351 -3.18 10.66 -17.70
C ILE A 351 -3.01 11.79 -18.74
N ASP A 352 -3.69 11.70 -19.89
CA ASP A 352 -3.60 12.70 -20.95
C ASP A 352 -4.54 13.89 -20.75
N ASN A 353 -5.44 13.82 -19.77
CA ASN A 353 -6.29 14.93 -19.40
C ASN A 353 -5.46 16.17 -19.01
N LEU A 354 -5.82 17.34 -19.55
CA LEU A 354 -5.13 18.61 -19.25
C LEU A 354 -5.13 18.94 -17.75
N GLY A 355 -6.16 18.51 -17.01
CA GLY A 355 -6.21 18.64 -15.55
C GLY A 355 -5.08 17.90 -14.83
N ASN A 356 -4.45 16.91 -15.47
CA ASN A 356 -3.31 16.15 -14.96
C ASN A 356 -1.95 16.70 -15.41
N ARG A 357 -1.95 17.75 -16.24
CA ARG A 357 -0.75 18.42 -16.74
C ARG A 357 -0.62 19.83 -16.14
N ARG A 358 0.61 20.34 -16.03
CA ARG A 358 0.93 21.69 -15.56
C ARG A 358 1.91 22.35 -16.53
N ILE A 359 1.80 23.68 -16.64
CA ILE A 359 2.64 24.53 -17.49
C ILE A 359 3.74 25.18 -16.66
#